data_AF-B2BGU4-F1
#
_entry.id   AF-B2BGU4-F1
#
_cell.length_a   1.000
_cell.length_b   1.000
_cell.length_c   1.000
_cell.angle_alpha   90.00
_cell.angle_beta   90.00
_cell.angle_gamma   90.00
#
_symmetry.space_group_name_H-M   'P 1'
#
loop_
_entity.id
_entity.type
_entity.pdbx_description
1 polymer ?
#
loop_
_entity_poly.entity_id
_entity_poly.type
_entity_poly.pdbx_seq_one_letter_code
_entity_poly.pdbx_strand_id
1 'polypeptide(L)' 'RRDLKEISKDEISDALERIIAGPEKKNAVVSDEKKRLVAYHEAGHALVGALMPEYDPVAKISIIPRGVLQGWLL' A
#
# COMPACT_ATOMS: atom_id res chain seq x y z
N ARG A 1 -15.73 -6.67 13.09
CA ARG A 1 -15.73 -7.73 12.04
C ARG A 1 -16.77 -7.32 11.02
N ARG A 2 -16.53 -7.51 9.72
CA ARG A 2 -17.58 -7.35 8.72
C ARG A 2 -18.33 -8.68 8.70
N ASP A 3 -19.59 -8.72 9.12
CA ASP A 3 -20.40 -9.95 9.20
C ASP A 3 -20.83 -10.39 7.79
N LEU A 4 -19.86 -10.75 6.96
CA LEU A 4 -20.06 -11.22 5.59
C LEU A 4 -20.36 -12.73 5.61
N LYS A 5 -21.36 -13.14 4.83
CA LYS A 5 -21.75 -14.56 4.70
C LYS A 5 -20.83 -15.36 3.77
N GLU A 6 -20.06 -14.68 2.93
CA GLU A 6 -19.14 -15.28 1.96
C GLU A 6 -17.85 -14.49 1.87
N ILE A 7 -16.73 -15.19 1.59
CA ILE A 7 -15.41 -14.59 1.43
C ILE A 7 -15.25 -14.20 -0.04
N SER A 8 -15.16 -12.90 -0.32
CA SER A 8 -14.86 -12.39 -1.66
C SER A 8 -13.35 -12.29 -1.90
N LYS A 9 -12.95 -12.10 -3.16
CA LYS A 9 -11.55 -11.81 -3.52
C LYS A 9 -10.98 -10.61 -2.77
N ASP A 10 -11.82 -9.62 -2.45
CA ASP A 10 -11.40 -8.43 -1.72
C ASP A 10 -10.99 -8.75 -0.28
N GLU A 11 -11.70 -9.65 0.41
CA GLU A 11 -11.32 -10.08 1.77
C GLU A 11 -10.00 -10.87 1.77
N ILE A 12 -9.75 -11.66 0.72
CA ILE A 12 -8.46 -12.35 0.54
C ILE A 12 -7.33 -11.33 0.32
N SER A 13 -7.57 -10.33 -0.53
CA SER A 13 -6.60 -9.26 -0.79
C SER A 13 -6.32 -8.45 0.48
N ASP A 14 -7.34 -8.03 1.22
CA ASP A 14 -7.22 -7.30 2.49
C ASP A 14 -6.43 -8.12 3.53
N ALA A 15 -6.69 -9.43 3.62
CA ALA A 15 -5.98 -10.31 4.53
C ALA A 15 -4.49 -10.45 4.15
N LEU A 16 -4.19 -10.59 2.86
CA LEU A 16 -2.83 -10.71 2.35
C LEU A 16 -2.04 -9.42 2.59
N GLU A 17 -2.65 -8.27 2.33
CA GLU A 17 -2.06 -6.97 2.63
C GLU A 17 -1.81 -6.76 4.13
N ARG A 18 -2.71 -7.25 4.99
CA ARG A 18 -2.53 -7.18 6.44
C ARG A 18 -1.36 -8.04 6.92
N ILE A 19 -1.12 -9.19 6.29
CA ILE A 19 0.02 -10.06 6.61
C ILE A 19 1.34 -9.39 6.23
N ILE A 20 1.41 -8.79 5.05
CA ILE A 20 2.66 -8.23 4.52
C ILE A 20 2.98 -6.87 5.16
N ALA A 21 2.02 -5.94 5.18
CA ALA A 21 2.24 -4.55 5.61
C ALA A 21 1.81 -4.27 7.05
N GLY A 22 1.10 -5.20 7.70
CA GLY A 22 0.54 -5.00 9.03
C GLY A 22 -0.80 -4.24 9.04
N PRO A 23 -1.35 -3.94 10.24
CA PRO A 23 -2.65 -3.31 10.36
C PRO A 23 -2.65 -1.86 9.83
N GLU A 24 -3.74 -1.50 9.13
CA GLU A 24 -3.97 -0.16 8.61
C GLU A 24 -4.26 0.85 9.73
N LYS A 25 -3.59 2.00 9.70
CA LYS A 25 -3.88 3.12 10.60
C LYS A 25 -4.98 4.02 10.02
N LYS A 26 -6.23 3.64 10.24
CA LYS A 26 -7.42 4.37 9.75
C LYS A 26 -7.54 5.82 10.24
N ASN A 27 -6.91 6.16 11.37
CA ASN A 27 -6.97 7.49 11.99
C ASN A 27 -5.64 8.27 11.90
N ALA A 28 -4.76 7.92 10.96
CA ALA A 28 -3.58 8.74 10.73
C ALA A 28 -4.01 10.09 10.13
N VAL A 29 -3.98 11.14 10.95
CA VAL A 29 -4.14 12.52 10.47
C VAL A 29 -2.90 12.86 9.66
N VAL A 30 -2.95 12.65 8.34
CA VAL A 30 -1.88 13.02 7.41
C VAL A 30 -2.32 14.30 6.70
N SER A 31 -1.51 15.35 6.81
CA SER A 31 -1.73 16.60 6.08
C SER A 31 -1.65 16.35 4.56
N ASP A 32 -2.38 17.14 3.77
CA ASP A 32 -2.37 16.99 2.31
C ASP A 32 -0.99 17.26 1.69
N GLU A 33 -0.17 18.08 2.34
CA GLU A 33 1.24 18.28 1.96
C GLU A 33 2.06 17.01 2.17
N LYS A 34 1.92 16.37 3.34
CA LYS A 34 2.62 15.11 3.64
C LYS A 34 2.14 13.96 2.75
N LYS A 35 0.84 13.89 2.43
CA LYS A 35 0.32 12.92 1.45
C LYS A 35 0.95 13.12 0.07
N ARG A 36 1.07 14.36 -0.40
CA ARG A 36 1.74 14.65 -1.68
C ARG A 36 3.20 14.22 -1.66
N LEU A 37 3.93 14.53 -0.60
CA LEU A 37 5.33 14.15 -0.47
C LEU A 37 5.52 12.62 -0.51
N VAL A 38 4.70 11.88 0.23
CA VAL A 38 4.73 10.40 0.20
C VAL A 38 4.31 9.88 -1.18
N ALA A 39 3.32 10.48 -1.83
CA ALA A 39 2.93 10.10 -3.19
C ALA A 39 4.08 10.25 -4.19
N TYR A 40 4.84 11.35 -4.14
CA TYR A 40 6.03 11.52 -4.98
C TYR A 40 7.13 10.52 -4.64
N HIS A 41 7.32 10.18 -3.36
CA HIS A 41 8.30 9.19 -2.93
C HIS A 41 8.00 7.79 -3.50
N GLU A 42 6.78 7.30 -3.29
CA GLU A 42 6.37 5.97 -3.77
C GLU A 42 6.27 5.92 -5.30
N ALA A 43 5.86 7.00 -5.96
CA ALA A 43 5.85 7.11 -7.41
C ALA A 43 7.27 7.07 -8.00
N GLY A 44 8.27 7.64 -7.31
CA GLY A 44 9.67 7.57 -7.71
C GLY A 44 10.19 6.15 -7.71
N HIS A 45 9.95 5.40 -6.63
CA HIS A 45 10.31 3.99 -6.54
C HIS A 45 9.61 3.15 -7.62
N ALA A 46 8.32 3.39 -7.86
CA ALA A 46 7.58 2.69 -8.90
C ALA A 46 8.10 2.98 -10.31
N LEU A 47 8.46 4.23 -10.60
CA LEU A 47 9.00 4.62 -11.90
C LEU A 47 10.36 3.96 -12.15
N VAL A 48 11.24 3.95 -11.15
CA VAL A 48 12.55 3.29 -11.26
C VAL A 48 12.40 1.78 -11.45
N GLY A 49 11.53 1.14 -10.66
CA GLY A 49 11.24 -0.29 -10.80
C GLY A 49 10.66 -0.65 -12.17
N ALA A 50 9.75 0.16 -12.71
CA ALA A 50 9.16 -0.08 -14.04
C ALA A 50 10.16 0.12 -15.19
N LEU A 51 11.16 0.97 -15.01
CA LEU A 51 12.20 1.24 -16.03
C LEU A 51 13.36 0.24 -15.98
N MET A 52 13.48 -0.57 -14.91
CA MET A 52 14.52 -1.58 -14.77
C MET A 52 13.98 -2.96 -15.23
N PRO A 53 14.40 -3.47 -16.40
CA PRO A 53 13.88 -4.72 -16.96
C PRO A 53 14.29 -5.98 -16.18
N GLU A 54 15.27 -5.87 -15.29
CA GLU A 54 15.73 -6.96 -14.41
C GLU A 54 15.02 -6.96 -13.04
N TYR A 55 14.20 -5.95 -12.75
CA TYR A 55 13.48 -5.83 -11.49
C TYR A 55 12.09 -6.45 -11.60
N ASP A 56 11.57 -6.96 -10.48
CA ASP A 56 10.22 -7.49 -10.45
C ASP A 56 9.20 -6.38 -10.78
N PRO A 57 8.18 -6.67 -11.61
CA PRO A 57 7.21 -5.68 -12.02
C PRO A 57 6.41 -5.18 -10.81
N VAL A 58 6.25 -3.87 -10.71
CA VAL A 58 5.46 -3.23 -9.66
C VAL A 58 4.01 -3.72 -9.74
N ALA A 59 3.56 -4.48 -8.75
CA ALA A 59 2.22 -5.04 -8.68
C ALA A 59 1.22 -4.06 -8.05
N LYS A 60 1.62 -3.29 -7.02
CA LYS A 60 0.74 -2.33 -6.35
C LYS A 60 1.51 -1.23 -5.62
N ILE A 61 0.99 0.00 -5.73
CA ILE A 61 1.51 1.19 -5.05
C ILE A 61 0.44 1.73 -4.09
N SER A 62 0.80 2.04 -2.85
CA SER A 62 -0.11 2.66 -1.89
C SER A 62 0.56 3.74 -1.05
N ILE A 63 -0.11 4.88 -0.91
CA ILE A 63 0.26 6.00 -0.03
C ILE A 63 -0.46 5.95 1.32
N ILE A 64 -1.27 4.90 1.56
CA ILE A 64 -1.99 4.75 2.81
C ILE A 64 -1.03 4.17 3.86
N PRO A 65 -0.83 4.86 4.99
CA PRO A 65 0.10 4.41 6.01
C PRO A 65 -0.41 3.11 6.68
N ARG A 66 0.37 2.04 6.55
CA ARG A 66 0.14 0.75 7.22
C ARG A 66 1.38 0.38 8.05
N GLY A 67 1.18 -0.04 9.30
CA GLY A 67 2.30 -0.42 10.19
C GLY A 67 3.28 0.74 10.53
N VAL A 68 4.58 0.44 10.49
CA VAL A 68 5.70 1.38 10.77
C VAL A 68 6.09 2.20 9.52
N LEU A 69 5.59 1.82 8.35
CA LEU A 69 6.05 2.33 7.06
C LEU A 69 5.07 3.35 6.49
N GLN A 70 5.63 4.39 5.86
CA GLN A 70 4.87 5.57 5.41
C GLN A 70 4.15 5.31 4.06
N GLY A 71 4.58 4.29 3.32
CA GLY A 71 4.02 3.72 2.10
C GLY A 71 4.65 2.33 1.85
N TRP A 72 4.12 1.55 0.90
CA TRP A 72 4.68 0.25 0.50
C TRP A 72 4.46 -0.04 -0.98
N LEU A 73 5.44 -0.75 -1.54
CA LEU A 73 5.40 -1.34 -2.88
C LEU A 73 5.35 -2.86 -2.77
N LEU A 74 4.47 -3.46 -3.57
CA LEU A 74 4.44 -4.89 -3.88
C LEU A 74 4.60 -5.08 -5.38
#